data_AF-A0A7C6AKP1-F1
#
_entry.id   AF-A0A7C6AKP1-F1
#
_cell.length_a   1.000
_cell.length_b   1.000
_cell.length_c   1.000
_cell.angle_alpha   90.00
_cell.angle_beta   90.00
_cell.angle_gamma   90.00
#
_symmetry.space_group_name_H-M   'P 1'
#
loop_
_entity.id
_entity.type
_entity.pdbx_description
1 polymer ?
#
loop_
_entity_poly.entity_id
_entity_poly.type
_entity_poly.pdbx_seq_one_letter_code
_entity_poly.pdbx_strand_id
1 'polypeptide(L)'
;MKNIILIFFISLLSVTCGLSTMPSKDPWYAQHFFIMQDFEREAYRSFSPAGKLAFQQLFWQVRPTEAKEEFDNRMAYIEQNYKRENFEQPWNTDRARVFLLNGPPAHMEQHINDSWTTMVRQGGGGVISADERTGEDIGAATLEVWAYNFKNQIVYYGFIFQAPNKWKQVSLSVGGYRYMGELELENKVKTYGAIDEEGYKRKIDELKALK
;
A
#
# COMPACT_ATOMS: atom_id res chain seq x y z
N MET A 1 42.66 7.14 42.28
CA MET A 1 42.20 8.39 41.64
C MET A 1 41.06 8.05 40.70
N LYS A 2 39.88 8.63 40.99
CA LYS A 2 38.65 8.85 40.22
C LYS A 2 38.16 7.78 39.21
N ASN A 3 37.03 7.19 39.61
CA ASN A 3 36.01 6.49 38.82
C ASN A 3 35.54 7.29 37.60
N ILE A 4 35.34 6.62 36.47
CA ILE A 4 34.39 7.06 35.43
C ILE A 4 33.55 5.85 35.01
N ILE A 5 32.29 5.88 35.44
CA ILE A 5 31.17 5.11 34.91
C ILE A 5 30.61 5.93 33.74
N LEU A 6 30.43 5.36 32.55
CA LEU A 6 29.66 5.96 31.45
C LEU A 6 29.07 4.84 30.58
N ILE A 7 27.85 4.39 30.90
CA ILE A 7 26.56 4.71 30.23
C ILE A 7 26.43 4.11 28.82
N PHE A 8 25.50 3.16 28.75
CA PHE A 8 24.70 2.67 27.61
C PHE A 8 24.76 3.48 26.31
N PHE A 9 24.95 2.78 25.18
CA PHE A 9 24.42 3.22 23.89
C PHE A 9 23.52 2.12 23.32
N ILE A 10 22.22 2.41 23.34
CA ILE A 10 21.12 1.65 22.74
C ILE A 10 21.02 2.02 21.26
N SER A 11 20.71 1.00 20.45
CA SER A 11 20.03 1.08 19.15
C SER A 11 20.77 1.69 17.96
N LEU A 12 21.12 0.81 17.03
CA LEU A 12 20.93 1.07 15.59
C LEU A 12 19.81 0.14 15.11
N LEU A 13 18.58 0.62 15.25
CA LEU A 13 17.44 0.13 14.48
C LEU A 13 17.76 0.31 13.00
N SER A 14 18.09 -0.79 12.32
CA SER A 14 18.01 -0.86 10.88
C SER A 14 16.53 -0.81 10.50
N VAL A 15 16.01 0.40 10.28
CA VAL A 15 14.75 0.61 9.55
C VAL A 15 15.02 0.20 8.11
N THR A 16 14.89 -1.09 7.83
CA THR A 16 14.75 -1.54 6.46
C THR A 16 13.33 -1.18 6.05
N CYS A 17 13.15 0.02 5.48
CA CYS A 17 12.04 0.27 4.55
C CYS A 17 12.29 -0.60 3.31
N GLY A 18 12.11 -1.90 3.48
CA GLY A 18 12.14 -2.87 2.40
C GLY A 18 10.82 -2.74 1.67
N LEU A 19 10.83 -2.03 0.54
CA LEU A 19 9.93 -2.31 -0.57
C LEU A 19 10.04 -3.81 -0.87
N SER A 20 9.20 -4.59 -0.18
CA SER A 20 9.07 -6.01 -0.45
C SER A 20 8.34 -6.09 -1.78
N THR A 21 9.08 -6.17 -2.87
CA THR A 21 8.54 -6.48 -4.20
C THR A 21 7.75 -7.77 -4.06
N MET A 22 6.44 -7.76 -4.33
CA MET A 22 5.55 -8.92 -4.21
C MET A 22 6.07 -10.09 -5.07
N PRO A 23 6.64 -11.17 -4.51
CA PRO A 23 7.40 -12.14 -5.29
C PRO A 23 6.87 -13.57 -5.10
N SER A 24 5.55 -13.76 -5.05
CA SER A 24 4.98 -15.09 -4.77
C SER A 24 4.06 -15.57 -5.88
N LYS A 25 4.26 -16.83 -6.29
CA LYS A 25 3.32 -17.59 -7.12
C LYS A 25 2.04 -17.99 -6.36
N ASP A 26 2.00 -17.77 -5.05
CA ASP A 26 0.85 -18.01 -4.19
C ASP A 26 -0.18 -16.87 -4.35
N PRO A 27 -1.34 -17.13 -4.96
CA PRO A 27 -2.33 -16.08 -5.22
C PRO A 27 -2.90 -15.48 -3.94
N TRP A 28 -3.08 -16.30 -2.89
CA TRP A 28 -3.60 -15.82 -1.62
C TRP A 28 -2.62 -14.83 -1.00
N TYR A 29 -1.35 -15.20 -0.94
CA TYR A 29 -0.33 -14.31 -0.39
C TYR A 29 -0.21 -13.01 -1.18
N ALA A 30 -0.22 -13.09 -2.51
CA ALA A 30 -0.19 -11.90 -3.36
C ALA A 30 -1.37 -10.97 -3.10
N GLN A 31 -2.58 -11.51 -2.93
CA GLN A 31 -3.78 -10.73 -2.67
C GLN A 31 -3.78 -10.06 -1.29
N HIS A 32 -3.27 -10.74 -0.26
CA HIS A 32 -3.30 -10.25 1.12
C HIS A 32 -2.04 -9.47 1.52
N PHE A 33 -1.00 -9.49 0.67
CA PHE A 33 0.32 -8.93 0.94
C PHE A 33 0.32 -7.52 1.55
N PHE A 34 -0.51 -6.62 1.01
CA PHE A 34 -0.53 -5.22 1.43
C PHE A 34 -1.14 -5.02 2.81
N ILE A 35 -2.07 -5.89 3.21
CA ILE A 35 -2.73 -5.83 4.53
C ILE A 35 -1.98 -6.62 5.59
N MET A 36 -1.01 -7.45 5.21
CA MET A 36 -0.17 -8.20 6.14
C MET A 36 0.79 -7.27 6.90
N GLN A 37 0.96 -7.53 8.18
CA GLN A 37 2.03 -7.03 9.02
C GLN A 37 3.39 -7.60 8.58
N ASP A 38 4.46 -6.94 8.98
CA ASP A 38 5.80 -7.25 8.47
C ASP A 38 6.25 -8.64 8.93
N PHE A 39 6.01 -8.97 10.21
CA PHE A 39 6.28 -10.29 10.78
C PHE A 39 5.47 -11.40 10.12
N GLU A 40 4.25 -11.11 9.66
CA GLU A 40 3.41 -12.07 8.94
C GLU A 40 4.02 -12.41 7.59
N ARG A 41 4.49 -11.40 6.84
CA ARG A 41 5.12 -11.60 5.53
C ARG A 41 6.41 -12.39 5.63
N GLU A 42 7.21 -12.09 6.65
CA GLU A 42 8.45 -12.80 6.93
C GLU A 42 8.17 -14.27 7.26
N ALA A 43 7.24 -14.53 8.19
CA ALA A 43 6.87 -15.88 8.56
C ALA A 43 6.28 -16.69 7.40
N TYR A 44 5.38 -16.10 6.61
CA TYR A 44 4.69 -16.80 5.51
C TYR A 44 5.65 -17.41 4.49
N ARG A 45 6.73 -16.69 4.17
CA ARG A 45 7.75 -17.15 3.21
C ARG A 45 8.49 -18.40 3.71
N SER A 46 8.56 -18.58 5.03
CA SER A 46 9.25 -19.71 5.67
C SER A 46 8.40 -20.96 5.83
N PHE A 47 7.07 -20.86 5.70
CA PHE A 47 6.18 -21.99 5.92
C PHE A 47 6.19 -23.03 4.80
N SER A 48 6.00 -24.29 5.20
CA SER A 48 5.64 -25.37 4.27
C SER A 48 4.23 -25.16 3.68
N PRO A 49 3.82 -25.93 2.66
CA PRO A 49 2.45 -25.83 2.13
C PRO A 49 1.37 -26.03 3.20
N ALA A 50 1.57 -26.96 4.14
CA ALA A 50 0.65 -27.19 5.26
C ALA A 50 0.63 -25.99 6.22
N GLY A 51 1.81 -25.46 6.57
CA GLY A 51 1.93 -24.27 7.40
C GLY A 51 1.28 -23.04 6.77
N LYS A 52 1.38 -22.86 5.45
CA LYS A 52 0.70 -21.78 4.72
C LYS A 52 -0.81 -21.90 4.83
N LEU A 53 -1.39 -23.09 4.62
CA LEU A 53 -2.84 -23.29 4.73
C LEU A 53 -3.34 -22.98 6.14
N ALA A 54 -2.63 -23.45 7.17
CA ALA A 54 -2.94 -23.14 8.56
C ALA A 54 -2.82 -21.64 8.86
N PHE A 55 -1.80 -20.97 8.32
CA PHE A 55 -1.64 -19.53 8.43
C PHE A 55 -2.80 -18.77 7.81
N GLN A 56 -3.28 -19.16 6.62
CA GLN A 56 -4.40 -18.48 5.95
C GLN A 56 -5.67 -18.49 6.81
N GLN A 57 -5.92 -19.58 7.53
CA GLN A 57 -7.03 -19.67 8.49
C GLN A 57 -6.77 -18.79 9.72
N LEU A 58 -5.58 -18.91 10.31
CA LEU A 58 -5.18 -18.16 11.50
C LEU A 58 -5.23 -16.65 11.26
N PHE A 59 -4.80 -16.21 10.07
CA PHE A 59 -4.77 -14.80 9.66
C PHE A 59 -6.12 -14.11 9.92
N TRP A 60 -7.23 -14.74 9.53
CA TRP A 60 -8.54 -14.15 9.76
C TRP A 60 -9.08 -14.41 11.16
N GLN A 61 -8.75 -15.53 11.80
CA GLN A 61 -9.24 -15.87 13.14
C GLN A 61 -8.76 -14.93 14.26
N VAL A 62 -7.58 -14.33 14.11
CA VAL A 62 -7.00 -13.45 15.15
C VAL A 62 -7.43 -11.99 15.00
N ARG A 63 -8.22 -11.67 13.98
CA ARG A 63 -8.67 -10.31 13.66
C ARG A 63 -10.15 -10.14 14.06
N PRO A 64 -10.61 -8.89 14.26
CA PRO A 64 -12.04 -8.63 14.37
C PRO A 64 -12.79 -9.14 13.13
N THR A 65 -14.02 -9.62 13.30
CA THR A 65 -14.84 -10.14 12.19
C THR A 65 -15.01 -9.08 11.09
N GLU A 66 -15.16 -7.82 11.50
CA GLU A 66 -15.34 -6.66 10.64
C GLU A 66 -14.12 -6.42 9.73
N ALA A 67 -12.91 -6.85 10.13
CA ALA A 67 -11.71 -6.70 9.31
C ALA A 67 -11.79 -7.52 8.02
N LYS A 68 -12.36 -8.74 8.11
CA LYS A 68 -12.55 -9.60 6.94
C LYS A 68 -13.65 -9.04 6.04
N GLU A 69 -14.76 -8.61 6.63
CA GLU A 69 -15.86 -8.00 5.88
C GLU A 69 -15.39 -6.75 5.12
N GLU A 70 -14.61 -5.89 5.78
CA GLU A 70 -14.03 -4.71 5.15
C GLU A 70 -13.07 -5.06 4.01
N PHE A 71 -12.22 -6.09 4.18
CA PHE A 71 -11.38 -6.60 3.09
C PHE A 71 -12.21 -7.09 1.91
N ASP A 72 -13.23 -7.92 2.15
CA ASP A 72 -14.11 -8.45 1.11
C ASP A 72 -14.83 -7.32 0.37
N ASN A 73 -15.33 -6.31 1.10
CA ASN A 73 -15.98 -5.13 0.54
C ASN A 73 -15.03 -4.31 -0.34
N ARG A 74 -13.80 -4.06 0.13
CA ARG A 74 -12.79 -3.33 -0.65
C ARG A 74 -12.36 -4.11 -1.88
N MET A 75 -12.20 -5.43 -1.76
CA MET A 75 -11.90 -6.30 -2.90
C MET A 75 -13.03 -6.26 -3.95
N ALA A 76 -14.30 -6.30 -3.53
CA ALA A 76 -15.43 -6.18 -4.46
C ALA A 76 -15.42 -4.84 -5.21
N TYR A 77 -15.15 -3.72 -4.50
CA TYR A 77 -15.00 -2.41 -5.12
C TYR A 77 -13.83 -2.39 -6.12
N ILE A 78 -12.68 -2.96 -5.75
CA ILE A 78 -11.49 -3.05 -6.61
C ILE A 78 -11.77 -3.85 -7.87
N GLU A 79 -12.42 -5.01 -7.76
CA GLU A 79 -12.82 -5.85 -8.90
C GLU A 79 -13.78 -5.10 -9.84
N GLN A 80 -14.68 -4.29 -9.30
CA GLN A 80 -15.61 -3.51 -10.09
C GLN A 80 -14.94 -2.33 -10.80
N ASN A 81 -14.02 -1.63 -10.14
CA ASN A 81 -13.51 -0.33 -10.61
C ASN A 81 -12.13 -0.41 -11.27
N TYR A 82 -11.27 -1.35 -10.86
CA TYR A 82 -9.86 -1.40 -11.27
C TYR A 82 -9.49 -2.62 -12.12
N LYS A 83 -10.43 -3.53 -12.36
CA LYS A 83 -10.22 -4.71 -13.22
C LYS A 83 -9.78 -4.39 -14.63
N ARG A 84 -10.15 -3.21 -15.14
CA ARG A 84 -9.67 -2.76 -16.45
C ARG A 84 -8.20 -2.37 -16.44
N GLU A 85 -7.61 -1.98 -15.31
CA GLU A 85 -6.20 -1.61 -15.23
C GLU A 85 -5.28 -2.83 -15.14
N ASN A 86 -5.74 -3.88 -14.45
CA ASN A 86 -5.08 -5.17 -14.37
C ASN A 86 -6.14 -6.27 -14.25
N PHE A 87 -6.43 -6.94 -15.36
CA PHE A 87 -7.53 -7.91 -15.43
C PHE A 87 -7.27 -9.17 -14.61
N GLU A 88 -6.04 -9.65 -14.59
CA GLU A 88 -5.66 -10.87 -13.87
C GLU A 88 -5.56 -10.64 -12.36
N GLN A 89 -5.14 -9.43 -11.98
CA GLN A 89 -4.96 -9.06 -10.57
C GLN A 89 -5.45 -7.62 -10.32
N PRO A 90 -6.77 -7.37 -10.27
CA PRO A 90 -7.33 -6.02 -10.07
C PRO A 90 -6.85 -5.32 -8.79
N TRP A 91 -6.51 -6.08 -7.76
CA TRP A 91 -5.94 -5.60 -6.49
C TRP A 91 -4.47 -5.17 -6.60
N ASN A 92 -3.80 -5.52 -7.70
CA ASN A 92 -2.39 -5.25 -7.92
C ASN A 92 -2.19 -4.05 -8.87
N THR A 93 -2.88 -2.95 -8.56
CA THR A 93 -2.73 -1.64 -9.22
C THR A 93 -2.40 -0.60 -8.15
N ASP A 94 -1.83 0.55 -8.52
CA ASP A 94 -1.44 1.55 -7.53
C ASP A 94 -2.68 2.11 -6.80
N ARG A 95 -3.76 2.39 -7.54
CA ARG A 95 -5.06 2.82 -6.97
C ARG A 95 -5.67 1.76 -6.07
N ALA A 96 -5.65 0.49 -6.50
CA ALA A 96 -6.22 -0.59 -5.71
C ALA A 96 -5.47 -0.81 -4.40
N ARG A 97 -4.13 -0.67 -4.38
CA ARG A 97 -3.33 -0.79 -3.15
C ARG A 97 -3.66 0.29 -2.14
N VAL A 98 -3.74 1.54 -2.61
CA VAL A 98 -4.11 2.69 -1.76
C VAL A 98 -5.53 2.52 -1.22
N PHE A 99 -6.48 2.11 -2.07
CA PHE A 99 -7.87 1.86 -1.66
C PHE A 99 -7.98 0.69 -0.69
N LEU A 100 -7.24 -0.40 -0.92
CA LEU A 100 -7.26 -1.57 -0.04
C LEU A 100 -6.76 -1.23 1.36
N LEU A 101 -5.75 -0.37 1.50
CA LEU A 101 -5.22 0.08 2.78
C LEU A 101 -6.09 1.15 3.45
N ASN A 102 -6.46 2.19 2.70
CA ASN A 102 -7.02 3.42 3.27
C ASN A 102 -8.53 3.54 3.11
N GLY A 103 -9.16 2.64 2.33
CA GLY A 103 -10.56 2.73 1.97
C GLY A 103 -10.85 3.91 1.02
N PRO A 104 -12.12 4.36 0.94
CA PRO A 104 -12.50 5.46 0.07
C PRO A 104 -11.85 6.77 0.52
N PRO A 105 -11.36 7.60 -0.41
CA PRO A 105 -10.83 8.92 -0.08
C PRO A 105 -11.96 9.85 0.39
N ALA A 106 -11.62 10.84 1.21
CA ALA A 106 -12.54 11.89 1.62
C ALA A 106 -12.93 12.81 0.45
N HIS A 107 -12.02 12.98 -0.51
CA HIS A 107 -12.26 13.73 -1.73
C HIS A 107 -11.47 13.14 -2.92
N MET A 108 -12.03 13.23 -4.12
CA MET A 108 -11.42 12.77 -5.37
C MET A 108 -11.60 13.83 -6.45
N GLU A 109 -10.50 14.28 -7.04
CA GLU A 109 -10.48 15.27 -8.13
C GLU A 109 -9.80 14.68 -9.37
N GLN A 110 -10.27 15.06 -10.56
CA GLN A 110 -9.63 14.74 -11.83
C GLN A 110 -9.32 16.02 -12.60
N HIS A 111 -8.09 16.11 -13.11
CA HIS A 111 -7.60 17.26 -13.87
C HIS A 111 -7.08 16.80 -15.24
N ILE A 112 -7.37 17.58 -16.27
CA ILE A 112 -6.72 17.48 -17.58
C ILE A 112 -5.37 18.20 -17.47
N ASN A 113 -4.29 17.50 -17.77
CA ASN A 113 -2.89 17.84 -17.50
C ASN A 113 -2.34 18.82 -18.54
N ASP A 114 -2.99 19.99 -18.65
CA ASP A 114 -2.52 21.10 -19.47
C ASP A 114 -1.77 22.14 -18.61
N SER A 115 -2.04 22.23 -17.30
CA SER A 115 -1.45 23.25 -16.41
C SER A 115 -0.46 22.73 -15.35
N TRP A 116 -0.42 21.43 -15.09
CA TRP A 116 0.42 20.84 -14.02
C TRP A 116 1.77 20.28 -14.51
N THR A 117 1.96 20.14 -15.83
CA THR A 117 3.24 19.76 -16.46
C THR A 117 4.40 20.70 -16.10
N THR A 118 4.11 21.95 -15.70
CA THR A 118 5.13 22.90 -15.24
C THR A 118 5.65 22.58 -13.83
N MET A 119 4.83 21.96 -12.97
CA MET A 119 5.17 21.73 -11.56
C MET A 119 5.87 20.38 -11.31
N VAL A 120 5.66 19.39 -12.19
CA VAL A 120 6.35 18.08 -12.15
C VAL A 120 7.70 18.11 -12.89
N ARG A 121 7.92 19.09 -13.79
CA ARG A 121 9.12 19.20 -14.64
C ARG A 121 10.42 19.59 -13.93
N GLN A 122 10.42 19.82 -12.63
CA GLN A 122 11.66 20.09 -11.89
C GLN A 122 12.50 18.82 -11.59
N GLY A 123 12.20 17.70 -12.26
CA GLY A 123 12.95 16.45 -12.18
C GLY A 123 13.02 15.70 -13.51
N GLY A 124 13.71 16.25 -14.51
CA GLY A 124 14.30 15.48 -15.63
C GLY A 124 13.46 15.34 -16.91
N GLY A 125 13.93 16.00 -17.98
CA GLY A 125 13.81 15.53 -19.37
C GLY A 125 12.67 16.10 -20.23
N GLY A 126 13.03 16.91 -21.23
CA GLY A 126 12.34 17.02 -22.52
C GLY A 126 11.09 17.92 -22.59
N VAL A 127 11.25 19.11 -23.16
CA VAL A 127 10.15 19.99 -23.57
C VAL A 127 9.54 19.47 -24.88
N ILE A 128 8.29 19.02 -24.87
CA ILE A 128 7.48 18.85 -26.09
C ILE A 128 6.35 19.87 -26.06
N SER A 129 6.17 20.55 -27.20
CA SER A 129 5.27 21.68 -27.46
C SER A 129 3.79 21.26 -27.44
N ALA A 130 2.90 22.17 -27.05
CA ALA A 130 1.49 21.90 -26.72
C ALA A 130 0.50 22.01 -27.90
N ASP A 131 0.97 22.10 -29.15
CA ASP A 131 0.14 22.57 -30.28
C ASP A 131 -0.43 21.47 -31.20
N GLU A 132 -0.14 20.18 -30.95
CA GLU A 132 -0.61 19.07 -31.79
C GLU A 132 -1.02 17.85 -30.94
N ARG A 133 -2.17 17.89 -30.26
CA ARG A 133 -2.66 16.74 -29.49
C ARG A 133 -4.07 16.36 -29.92
N THR A 134 -4.22 15.13 -30.40
CA THR A 134 -5.52 14.57 -30.82
C THR A 134 -6.31 14.08 -29.59
N GLY A 135 -7.61 13.81 -29.70
CA GLY A 135 -8.46 13.40 -28.56
C GLY A 135 -7.98 12.16 -27.78
N GLU A 136 -7.08 11.35 -28.37
CA GLU A 136 -6.40 10.22 -27.73
C GLU A 136 -5.25 10.67 -26.79
N ASP A 137 -4.57 11.77 -27.13
CA ASP A 137 -3.48 12.37 -26.35
C ASP A 137 -3.96 13.08 -25.08
N ILE A 138 -5.20 13.55 -25.08
CA ILE A 138 -5.83 14.22 -23.92
C ILE A 138 -6.12 13.22 -22.80
N GLY A 139 -6.48 11.98 -23.14
CA GLY A 139 -6.62 10.89 -22.16
C GLY A 139 -5.30 10.55 -21.46
N ALA A 140 -4.18 10.54 -22.21
CA ALA A 140 -2.82 10.33 -21.70
C ALA A 140 -2.31 11.44 -20.76
N ALA A 141 -3.12 12.49 -20.56
CA ALA A 141 -2.83 13.66 -19.76
C ALA A 141 -3.87 13.78 -18.63
N THR A 142 -4.29 12.70 -17.98
CA THR A 142 -5.21 12.80 -16.83
C THR A 142 -4.46 12.60 -15.52
N LEU A 143 -4.66 13.52 -14.57
CA LEU A 143 -4.24 13.39 -13.17
C LEU A 143 -5.47 13.20 -12.30
N GLU A 144 -5.49 12.15 -11.50
CA GLU A 144 -6.48 11.91 -10.45
C GLU A 144 -5.82 12.12 -9.08
N VAL A 145 -6.43 12.93 -8.22
CA VAL A 145 -5.92 13.25 -6.89
C VAL A 145 -6.92 12.77 -5.84
N TRP A 146 -6.46 11.97 -4.89
CA TRP A 146 -7.23 11.49 -3.76
C TRP A 146 -6.76 12.16 -2.48
N ALA A 147 -7.68 12.67 -1.67
CA ALA A 147 -7.39 13.30 -0.39
C ALA A 147 -7.93 12.45 0.76
N TYR A 148 -7.09 12.21 1.76
CA TYR A 148 -7.45 11.54 3.01
C TYR A 148 -7.23 12.47 4.19
N ASN A 149 -8.21 12.52 5.09
CA ASN A 149 -8.06 13.20 6.37
C ASN A 149 -7.21 12.33 7.30
N PHE A 150 -6.09 12.86 7.80
CA PHE A 150 -5.22 12.15 8.72
C PHE A 150 -4.77 13.07 9.84
N LYS A 151 -5.25 12.78 11.07
CA LYS A 151 -5.02 13.64 12.24
C LYS A 151 -5.47 15.07 11.91
N ASN A 152 -4.56 16.04 11.99
CA ASN A 152 -4.81 17.45 11.66
C ASN A 152 -4.27 17.85 10.27
N GLN A 153 -4.08 16.88 9.36
CA GLN A 153 -3.45 17.07 8.05
C GLN A 153 -4.29 16.41 6.96
N ILE A 154 -4.05 16.81 5.71
CA ILE A 154 -4.59 16.13 4.53
C ILE A 154 -3.41 15.41 3.84
N VAL A 155 -3.62 14.14 3.52
CA VAL A 155 -2.66 13.33 2.76
C VAL A 155 -3.19 13.16 1.35
N TYR A 156 -2.37 13.51 0.35
CA TYR A 156 -2.73 13.43 -1.06
C TYR A 156 -2.02 12.26 -1.75
N TYR A 157 -2.77 11.51 -2.54
CA TYR A 157 -2.24 10.56 -3.53
C TYR A 157 -2.54 11.10 -4.92
N GLY A 158 -1.55 11.15 -5.79
CA GLY A 158 -1.72 11.50 -7.20
C GLY A 158 -1.56 10.28 -8.08
N PHE A 159 -2.38 10.16 -9.13
CA PHE A 159 -2.31 9.09 -10.11
C PHE A 159 -2.37 9.67 -11.52
N ILE A 160 -1.38 9.35 -12.35
CA ILE A 160 -1.37 9.74 -13.76
C ILE A 160 -1.84 8.56 -14.60
N PHE A 161 -2.77 8.83 -15.52
CA PHE A 161 -3.20 7.85 -16.50
C PHE A 161 -2.07 7.53 -17.50
N GLN A 162 -1.86 6.24 -17.73
CA GLN A 162 -0.96 5.68 -18.72
C GLN A 162 -1.77 4.78 -19.65
N ALA A 163 -1.83 5.17 -20.93
CA ALA A 163 -2.52 4.38 -21.94
C ALA A 163 -1.97 2.93 -21.99
N PRO A 164 -2.82 1.93 -22.28
CA PRO A 164 -4.23 2.08 -22.65
C PRO A 164 -5.22 2.12 -21.47
N ASN A 165 -4.79 1.81 -20.24
CA ASN A 165 -5.71 1.56 -19.12
C ASN A 165 -5.07 1.59 -17.73
N LYS A 166 -3.84 2.07 -17.55
CA LYS A 166 -3.13 1.98 -16.27
C LYS A 166 -3.13 3.32 -15.55
N TRP A 167 -3.16 3.29 -14.22
CA TRP A 167 -2.90 4.46 -13.40
C TRP A 167 -1.65 4.26 -12.58
N LYS A 168 -0.74 5.23 -12.62
CA LYS A 168 0.51 5.19 -11.87
C LYS A 168 0.54 6.24 -10.79
N GLN A 169 0.84 5.81 -9.58
CA GLN A 169 1.03 6.73 -8.47
C GLN A 169 2.24 7.62 -8.74
N VAL A 170 2.05 8.91 -8.53
CA VAL A 170 3.08 9.93 -8.63
C VAL A 170 3.20 10.68 -7.32
N SER A 171 4.40 11.17 -7.03
CA SER A 171 4.59 12.10 -5.92
C SER A 171 4.05 13.47 -6.34
N LEU A 172 3.18 14.03 -5.50
CA LEU A 172 2.70 15.38 -5.66
C LEU A 172 3.63 16.31 -4.86
N SER A 173 3.94 17.49 -5.42
CA SER A 173 4.71 18.54 -4.74
C SER A 173 3.91 19.25 -3.65
N VAL A 174 2.60 18.99 -3.55
CA VAL A 174 1.75 19.52 -2.47
C VAL A 174 1.98 18.78 -1.16
N GLY A 175 1.99 19.52 -0.05
CA GLY A 175 2.31 19.01 1.29
C GLY A 175 1.45 17.81 1.71
N GLY A 176 1.99 16.95 2.58
CA GLY A 176 1.30 15.78 3.11
C GLY A 176 1.96 14.43 2.78
N TYR A 177 2.85 14.38 1.78
CA TYR A 177 3.58 13.16 1.41
C TYR A 177 4.33 12.52 2.58
N ARG A 178 4.90 13.33 3.49
CA ARG A 178 5.62 12.85 4.68
C ARG A 178 4.76 11.98 5.62
N TYR A 179 3.43 12.13 5.57
CA TYR A 179 2.48 11.38 6.42
C TYR A 179 1.86 10.19 5.70
N MET A 180 2.16 9.96 4.43
CA MET A 180 1.61 8.85 3.65
C MET A 180 1.91 7.50 4.30
N GLY A 181 3.18 7.25 4.65
CA GLY A 181 3.56 5.99 5.31
C GLY A 181 2.95 5.83 6.70
N GLU A 182 2.79 6.92 7.46
CA GLU A 182 2.11 6.87 8.76
C GLU A 182 0.61 6.54 8.62
N LEU A 183 -0.07 7.17 7.66
CA LEU A 183 -1.47 6.90 7.35
C LEU A 183 -1.68 5.44 6.97
N GLU A 184 -0.87 4.92 6.04
CA GLU A 184 -0.96 3.54 5.58
C GLU A 184 -0.70 2.56 6.72
N LEU A 185 0.31 2.81 7.55
CA LEU A 185 0.62 1.96 8.70
C LEU A 185 -0.51 1.98 9.74
N GLU A 186 -1.00 3.17 10.09
CA GLU A 186 -2.08 3.33 11.07
C GLU A 186 -3.35 2.63 10.59
N ASN A 187 -3.75 2.82 9.34
CA ASN A 187 -4.90 2.12 8.76
C ASN A 187 -4.68 0.61 8.68
N LYS A 188 -3.48 0.15 8.30
CA LYS A 188 -3.18 -1.29 8.26
C LYS A 188 -3.32 -1.93 9.63
N VAL A 189 -2.81 -1.29 10.69
CA VAL A 189 -2.90 -1.79 12.06
C VAL A 189 -4.33 -1.68 12.59
N LYS A 190 -4.99 -0.55 12.37
CA LYS A 190 -6.35 -0.31 12.87
C LYS A 190 -7.39 -1.20 12.22
N THR A 191 -7.30 -1.42 10.92
CA THR A 191 -8.25 -2.23 10.15
C THR A 191 -7.88 -3.69 10.12
N TYR A 192 -6.59 -4.03 9.97
CA TYR A 192 -6.12 -5.39 9.73
C TYR A 192 -5.13 -5.90 10.80
N GLY A 193 -5.06 -5.26 11.96
CA GLY A 193 -4.29 -5.72 13.11
C GLY A 193 -4.97 -6.91 13.82
N ALA A 194 -4.16 -7.75 14.46
CA ALA A 194 -4.68 -8.80 15.32
C ALA A 194 -5.22 -8.21 16.63
N ILE A 195 -6.25 -8.85 17.20
CA ILE A 195 -6.84 -8.48 18.51
C ILE A 195 -5.80 -8.67 19.63
N ASP A 196 -5.04 -9.77 19.58
CA ASP A 196 -3.91 -10.06 20.45
C ASP A 196 -2.67 -10.37 19.60
N GLU A 197 -1.85 -9.35 19.37
CA GLU A 197 -0.65 -9.46 18.53
C GLU A 197 0.39 -10.42 19.10
N GLU A 198 0.62 -10.40 20.43
CA GLU A 198 1.64 -11.24 21.07
C GLU A 198 1.19 -12.71 21.15
N GLY A 199 -0.10 -12.97 21.40
CA GLY A 199 -0.68 -14.30 21.21
C GLY A 199 -0.59 -14.78 19.77
N TYR A 200 -0.82 -13.89 18.80
CA TYR A 200 -0.76 -14.24 17.40
C TYR A 200 0.67 -14.60 16.94
N LYS A 201 1.69 -13.82 17.32
CA LYS A 201 3.10 -14.12 17.02
C LYS A 201 3.50 -15.50 17.54
N ARG A 202 3.10 -15.87 18.75
CA ARG A 202 3.35 -17.22 19.31
C ARG A 202 2.73 -18.32 18.45
N LYS A 203 1.45 -18.16 18.04
CA LYS A 203 0.79 -19.12 17.15
C LYS A 203 1.48 -19.21 15.79
N ILE A 204 1.95 -18.10 15.22
CA ILE A 204 2.74 -18.10 13.98
C ILE A 204 4.02 -18.93 14.14
N ASP A 205 4.71 -18.80 15.27
CA ASP A 205 5.93 -19.58 15.52
C ASP A 205 5.64 -21.08 15.65
N GLU A 206 4.51 -21.47 16.24
CA GLU A 206 4.05 -22.87 16.27
C GLU A 206 3.80 -23.41 14.85
N LEU A 207 3.25 -22.59 13.95
CA LEU A 207 3.05 -22.98 12.55
C LEU A 207 4.37 -23.26 11.80
N LYS A 208 5.51 -22.68 12.24
CA LYS A 208 6.81 -22.94 11.61
C LYS A 208 7.28 -24.39 11.82
N ALA A 209 6.77 -25.06 12.86
CA ALA A 209 7.09 -26.45 13.16
C ALA A 209 6.30 -27.46 12.30
N LEU A 210 5.24 -27.01 11.62
CA LEU A 210 4.46 -27.85 10.71
C LEU A 210 5.27 -28.08 9.42
N LYS A 211 5.68 -29.33 9.21
CA LYS A 211 6.37 -29.76 7.99
C LYS A 211 5.36 -30.13 6.91
#